data_AF-A0A7L0VCG6-F1
#
_entry.id   AF-A0A7L0VCG6-F1
#
_cell.length_a   1.000
_cell.length_b   1.000
_cell.length_c   1.000
_cell.angle_alpha   90.00
_cell.angle_beta   90.00
_cell.angle_gamma   90.00
#
_symmetry.space_group_name_H-M   'P 1'
#
loop_
_entity.id
_entity.type
_entity.pdbx_description
1 polymer ?
#
loop_
_entity_poly.entity_id
_entity_poly.type
_entity_poly.pdbx_seq_one_letter_code
_entity_poly.pdbx_strand_id
1 'polypeptide(L)'
;RKEYVDLYVNYKFNKSVQKPFEDFMQGFLRGCPARNWKMFSPEELQVLLQGHTTFDWHLLEKNVSYQQYKNFDQTIRNFWTVFHKLPEEKKKMFLVFLSGSDRITGYGLGCFRFSIEDPQKENPDESSPYVSTCRLILYLPR
;
A
#
# COMPACT_ATOMS: atom_id res chain seq x y z
N ARG A 1 37.46 14.53 -17.41
CA ARG A 1 36.17 13.86 -17.77
C ARG A 1 35.30 13.60 -16.54
N LYS A 2 35.79 12.91 -15.50
CA LYS A 2 35.03 12.66 -14.27
C LYS A 2 34.58 13.95 -13.56
N GLU A 3 35.51 14.88 -13.36
CA GLU A 3 35.23 16.19 -12.76
C GLU A 3 34.14 16.98 -13.50
N TYR A 4 34.19 17.01 -14.83
CA TYR A 4 33.15 17.64 -15.64
C TYR A 4 31.77 16.98 -15.41
N VAL A 5 31.72 15.64 -15.36
CA VAL A 5 30.49 14.90 -15.07
C VAL A 5 29.98 15.22 -13.67
N ASP A 6 30.85 15.22 -12.66
CA ASP A 6 30.48 15.50 -11.27
C ASP A 6 29.94 16.93 -11.11
N LEU A 7 30.59 17.92 -11.74
CA LEU A 7 30.12 19.31 -11.74
C LEU A 7 28.79 19.48 -12.47
N TYR A 8 28.62 18.80 -13.61
CA TYR A 8 27.36 18.83 -14.36
C TYR A 8 26.20 18.22 -13.57
N VAL A 9 26.42 17.05 -12.94
CA VAL A 9 25.43 16.38 -12.08
C VAL A 9 25.07 17.27 -10.90
N ASN A 10 26.06 17.84 -10.21
CA ASN A 10 25.82 18.76 -9.09
C ASN A 10 25.04 20.02 -9.53
N TYR A 11 25.38 20.58 -10.70
CA TYR A 11 24.65 21.72 -11.24
C TYR A 11 23.18 21.34 -11.51
N LYS A 12 22.95 20.22 -12.20
CA LYS A 12 21.62 19.81 -12.65
C LYS A 12 20.68 19.39 -11.52
N PHE A 13 21.19 18.76 -10.47
CA PHE A 13 20.36 18.21 -9.40
C PHE A 13 20.37 19.04 -8.11
N ASN A 14 21.42 19.84 -7.86
CA ASN A 14 21.50 20.67 -6.65
C ASN A 14 21.43 22.16 -6.96
N LYS A 15 22.33 22.69 -7.81
CA LYS A 15 22.45 24.15 -8.00
C LYS A 15 21.27 24.75 -8.76
N SER A 16 20.81 24.13 -9.84
CA SER A 16 19.72 24.67 -10.66
C SER A 16 18.37 24.70 -9.94
N VAL A 17 18.23 23.96 -8.84
CA VAL A 17 17.00 23.85 -8.04
C VAL A 17 17.20 24.28 -6.59
N GLN A 18 18.32 24.93 -6.27
CA GLN A 18 18.71 25.21 -4.88
C GLN A 18 17.63 25.98 -4.12
N LYS A 19 17.16 27.11 -4.69
CA LYS A 19 16.16 27.97 -4.05
C LYS A 19 14.81 27.27 -3.79
N PRO A 20 14.14 26.65 -4.79
CA PRO A 20 12.88 25.96 -4.53
C PRO A 20 13.05 24.75 -3.60
N PHE A 21 14.20 24.07 -3.64
CA PHE A 21 14.47 22.96 -2.72
C PHE A 21 14.63 23.42 -1.27
N GLU A 22 15.33 24.53 -1.03
CA GLU A 22 15.47 25.12 0.32
C GLU A 22 14.11 25.51 0.90
N ASP A 23 13.24 26.14 0.09
CA ASP A 23 11.89 26.52 0.53
C ASP A 23 11.01 25.30 0.81
N PHE A 24 11.08 24.26 -0.04
CA PHE A 24 10.43 22.97 0.21
C PHE A 24 10.92 22.31 1.50
N MET A 25 12.25 22.24 1.69
CA MET A 25 12.87 21.63 2.86
C MET A 25 12.44 22.34 4.15
N GLN A 26 12.40 23.67 4.15
CA GLN A 26 11.91 24.44 5.29
C GLN A 26 10.45 24.11 5.64
N GLY A 27 9.59 23.93 4.63
CA GLY A 27 8.20 23.49 4.85
C GLY A 27 8.12 22.05 5.36
N PHE A 28 8.84 21.13 4.70
CA PHE A 28 8.88 19.71 5.04
C PHE A 28 9.31 19.45 6.49
N LEU A 29 10.31 20.20 6.96
CA LEU A 29 10.83 20.10 8.33
C LEU A 29 9.88 20.66 9.41
N ARG A 30 8.82 21.41 9.04
CA ARG A 30 7.81 21.85 10.01
C ARG A 30 6.85 20.73 10.42
N GLY A 31 6.60 19.76 9.54
CA GLY A 31 5.64 18.67 9.79
C GLY A 31 6.16 17.58 10.73
N CYS A 32 7.47 17.36 10.77
CA CYS A 32 8.14 16.40 11.66
C CYS A 32 9.61 16.80 11.83
N PRO A 33 10.23 16.65 13.03
CA PRO A 33 11.61 17.09 13.27
C PRO A 33 12.62 16.50 12.30
N ALA A 34 13.55 17.33 11.80
CA ALA A 34 14.63 16.96 10.86
C ALA A 34 15.44 15.72 11.27
N ARG A 35 15.59 15.47 12.58
CA ARG A 35 16.29 14.29 13.10
C ARG A 35 15.59 12.98 12.75
N ASN A 36 14.26 12.98 12.64
CA ASN A 36 13.50 11.77 12.36
C ASN A 36 13.58 11.40 10.88
N TRP A 37 13.61 12.38 9.99
CA TRP A 37 13.75 12.15 8.54
C TRP A 37 15.12 11.59 8.16
N LYS A 38 16.19 12.03 8.84
CA LYS A 38 17.56 11.56 8.59
C LYS A 38 17.84 10.13 9.06
N MET A 39 16.89 9.49 9.75
CA MET A 39 16.99 8.09 10.14
C MET A 39 16.78 7.14 8.95
N PHE A 40 16.03 7.59 7.93
CA PHE A 40 15.71 6.80 6.75
C PHE A 40 16.77 6.96 5.66
N SER A 41 17.08 5.87 4.96
CA SER A 41 17.72 5.92 3.65
C SER A 41 16.82 6.63 2.62
N PRO A 42 17.37 7.15 1.50
CA PRO A 42 16.56 7.76 0.43
C PRO A 42 15.43 6.84 -0.06
N GLU A 43 15.68 5.54 -0.17
CA GLU A 43 14.72 4.54 -0.62
C GLU A 43 13.60 4.34 0.40
N GLU A 44 13.92 4.25 1.69
CA GLU A 44 12.93 4.13 2.76
C GLU A 44 12.07 5.39 2.88
N LEU A 45 12.68 6.57 2.74
CA LEU A 45 11.94 7.85 2.75
C LEU A 45 10.99 7.92 1.56
N GLN A 46 11.42 7.45 0.39
CA GLN A 46 10.56 7.37 -0.79
C GLN A 46 9.37 6.44 -0.55
N VAL A 47 9.61 5.23 -0.02
CA VAL A 47 8.55 4.27 0.32
C VAL A 47 7.59 4.84 1.37
N LEU A 48 8.10 5.55 2.37
CA LEU A 48 7.27 6.20 3.38
C LEU A 48 6.34 7.26 2.79
N LEU A 49 6.83 8.06 1.83
CA LEU A 49 6.06 9.14 1.21
C LEU A 49 5.14 8.67 0.09
N GLN A 50 5.60 7.72 -0.74
CA GLN A 50 4.93 7.29 -1.97
C GLN A 50 4.21 5.94 -1.82
N GLY A 51 4.52 5.15 -0.79
CA GLY A 51 4.11 3.76 -0.67
C GLY A 51 4.94 2.81 -1.54
N HIS A 52 4.72 1.50 -1.38
CA HIS A 52 5.35 0.49 -2.23
C HIS A 52 4.76 0.48 -3.65
N THR A 53 5.61 0.35 -4.66
CA THR A 53 5.21 0.28 -6.07
C THR A 53 5.05 -1.15 -6.59
N THR A 54 5.70 -2.12 -5.93
CA THR A 54 5.68 -3.55 -6.27
C THR A 54 4.80 -4.34 -5.31
N PHE A 55 3.90 -5.15 -5.85
CA PHE A 55 2.93 -5.91 -5.07
C PHE A 55 3.11 -7.42 -5.26
N ASP A 56 3.36 -8.16 -4.16
CA ASP A 56 3.28 -9.62 -4.13
C ASP A 56 1.88 -10.06 -3.66
N TRP A 57 1.01 -10.32 -4.63
CA TRP A 57 -0.37 -10.73 -4.38
C TRP A 57 -0.50 -12.10 -3.72
N HIS A 58 0.49 -12.99 -3.90
CA HIS A 58 0.49 -14.28 -3.21
C HIS A 58 0.87 -14.11 -1.73
N LEU A 59 1.76 -13.15 -1.43
CA LEU A 59 2.05 -12.79 -0.04
C LEU A 59 0.82 -12.16 0.65
N LEU A 60 0.05 -11.33 -0.08
CA LEU A 60 -1.21 -10.80 0.43
C LEU A 60 -2.17 -11.93 0.83
N GLU A 61 -2.37 -12.93 -0.04
CA GLU A 61 -3.23 -14.09 0.22
C GLU A 61 -2.77 -14.90 1.45
N LYS A 62 -1.46 -15.07 1.64
CA LYS A 62 -0.89 -15.73 2.82
C LYS A 62 -1.10 -14.96 4.12
N ASN A 63 -1.26 -13.65 4.04
CA ASN A 63 -1.41 -12.76 5.19
C ASN A 63 -2.88 -12.52 5.60
N VAL A 64 -3.82 -13.29 5.06
CA VAL A 64 -5.25 -13.18 5.36
C VAL A 64 -5.68 -14.13 6.46
N SER A 65 -6.42 -13.60 7.44
CA SER A 65 -7.15 -14.42 8.42
C SER A 65 -8.60 -14.64 7.96
N TYR A 66 -9.12 -15.83 8.21
CA TYR A 66 -10.50 -16.20 7.88
C TYR A 66 -11.28 -16.38 9.18
N GLN A 67 -12.40 -15.66 9.32
CA GLN A 67 -13.37 -15.89 10.39
C GLN A 67 -14.63 -16.48 9.77
N GLN A 68 -15.24 -17.47 10.45
CA GLN A 68 -16.41 -18.24 9.95
C GLN A 68 -16.16 -19.04 8.66
N TYR A 69 -15.06 -18.77 7.96
CA TYR A 69 -14.57 -19.48 6.80
C TYR A 69 -13.36 -20.35 7.12
N LYS A 70 -13.17 -21.39 6.31
CA LYS A 70 -11.93 -22.14 6.17
C LYS A 70 -11.27 -21.74 4.85
N ASN A 71 -9.94 -21.79 4.82
CA ASN A 71 -9.15 -21.49 3.62
C ASN A 71 -9.52 -22.35 2.39
N PHE A 72 -10.10 -23.53 2.60
CA PHE A 72 -10.55 -24.44 1.54
C PHE A 72 -12.02 -24.29 1.15
N ASP A 73 -12.78 -23.38 1.77
CA ASP A 73 -14.17 -23.14 1.41
C ASP A 73 -14.28 -22.60 -0.02
N GLN A 74 -15.34 -23.01 -0.73
CA GLN A 74 -15.53 -22.67 -2.14
C GLN A 74 -15.59 -21.16 -2.37
N THR A 75 -16.26 -20.42 -1.48
CA THR A 75 -16.37 -18.96 -1.54
C THR A 75 -15.00 -18.28 -1.48
N ILE A 76 -14.10 -18.75 -0.60
CA ILE A 76 -12.73 -18.23 -0.49
C ILE A 76 -11.89 -18.58 -1.72
N ARG A 77 -11.99 -19.83 -2.21
CA ARG A 77 -11.30 -20.24 -3.45
C ARG A 77 -11.77 -19.44 -4.66
N ASN A 78 -13.07 -19.18 -4.76
CA ASN A 78 -13.65 -18.37 -5.83
C ASN A 78 -13.14 -16.92 -5.74
N PHE A 79 -13.14 -16.33 -4.54
CA PHE A 79 -12.61 -15.00 -4.30
C PHE A 79 -11.17 -14.87 -4.82
N TRP A 80 -10.25 -15.75 -4.41
CA TRP A 80 -8.86 -15.69 -4.86
C TRP A 80 -8.69 -16.01 -6.35
N THR A 81 -9.49 -16.93 -6.89
CA THR A 81 -9.51 -17.21 -8.33
C THR A 81 -9.89 -15.97 -9.14
N VAL A 82 -10.92 -15.24 -8.71
CA VAL A 82 -11.33 -13.99 -9.36
C VAL A 82 -10.29 -12.91 -9.14
N PHE A 83 -9.82 -12.72 -7.90
CA PHE A 83 -8.82 -11.72 -7.53
C PHE A 83 -7.54 -11.86 -8.35
N HIS A 84 -6.99 -13.07 -8.48
CA HIS A 84 -5.74 -13.29 -9.23
C HIS A 84 -5.91 -13.03 -10.74
N LYS A 85 -7.11 -13.24 -11.29
CA LYS A 85 -7.46 -12.91 -12.68
C LYS A 85 -7.66 -11.41 -12.92
N LEU A 86 -7.82 -10.59 -11.89
CA LEU A 86 -7.99 -9.16 -12.05
C LEU A 86 -6.71 -8.51 -12.62
N PRO A 87 -6.85 -7.45 -13.45
CA PRO A 87 -5.74 -6.59 -13.81
C PRO A 87 -5.10 -5.95 -12.58
N GLU A 88 -3.81 -5.62 -12.68
CA GLU A 88 -3.02 -4.98 -11.60
C GLU A 88 -3.72 -3.74 -11.03
N GLU A 89 -4.30 -2.89 -11.89
CA GLU A 89 -5.02 -1.69 -11.47
C GLU A 89 -6.23 -2.00 -10.58
N LYS A 90 -6.97 -3.08 -10.89
CA LYS A 90 -8.15 -3.50 -10.11
C LYS A 90 -7.74 -4.11 -8.77
N LYS A 91 -6.59 -4.81 -8.72
CA LYS A 91 -6.03 -5.30 -7.45
C LYS A 91 -5.59 -4.15 -6.55
N LYS A 92 -5.00 -3.09 -7.11
CA LYS A 92 -4.70 -1.86 -6.37
C LYS A 92 -5.96 -1.14 -5.89
N MET A 93 -7.00 -1.05 -6.73
CA MET A 93 -8.30 -0.52 -6.30
C MET A 93 -8.94 -1.34 -5.18
N PHE A 94 -8.75 -2.66 -5.15
CA PHE A 94 -9.18 -3.49 -4.03
C PHE A 94 -8.47 -3.11 -2.72
N LEU A 95 -7.18 -2.82 -2.75
CA LEU A 95 -6.46 -2.33 -1.55
C LEU A 95 -7.02 -0.99 -1.06
N VAL A 96 -7.34 -0.07 -1.98
CA VAL A 96 -8.01 1.20 -1.64
C VAL A 96 -9.38 0.95 -1.02
N PHE A 97 -10.16 0.05 -1.61
CA PHE A 97 -11.46 -0.34 -1.09
C PHE A 97 -11.33 -0.90 0.34
N LEU A 98 -10.38 -1.81 0.57
CA LEU A 98 -10.18 -2.48 1.85
C LEU A 98 -9.60 -1.57 2.93
N SER A 99 -8.62 -0.73 2.59
CA SER A 99 -7.83 0.04 3.57
C SER A 99 -8.17 1.54 3.60
N GLY A 100 -8.96 2.03 2.65
CA GLY A 100 -9.22 3.45 2.46
C GLY A 100 -8.03 4.25 1.90
N SER A 101 -6.91 3.58 1.55
CA SER A 101 -5.71 4.22 1.03
C SER A 101 -5.12 3.45 -0.14
N ASP A 102 -4.58 4.18 -1.11
CA ASP A 102 -3.75 3.63 -2.20
C ASP A 102 -2.30 3.38 -1.76
N ARG A 103 -1.95 3.74 -0.52
CA ARG A 103 -0.62 3.61 0.04
C ARG A 103 -0.59 2.50 1.08
N ILE A 104 0.19 1.46 0.81
CA ILE A 104 0.64 0.53 1.85
C ILE A 104 1.85 1.17 2.52
N THR A 105 1.69 1.59 3.78
CA THR A 105 2.72 2.30 4.53
C THR A 105 3.76 1.35 5.14
N GLY A 106 5.02 1.82 5.19
CA GLY A 106 6.09 1.24 6.02
C GLY A 106 6.75 -0.03 5.48
N TYR A 107 6.13 -1.19 5.67
CA TYR A 107 6.77 -2.51 5.52
C TYR A 107 6.23 -3.35 4.34
N GLY A 108 5.43 -2.72 3.49
CA GLY A 108 4.85 -3.35 2.30
C GLY A 108 3.81 -4.42 2.62
N LEU A 109 3.44 -5.17 1.59
CA LEU A 109 2.41 -6.22 1.69
C LEU A 109 2.76 -7.33 2.70
N GLY A 110 4.04 -7.52 3.02
CA GLY A 110 4.49 -8.53 3.98
C GLY A 110 3.96 -8.31 5.40
N CYS A 111 3.70 -7.06 5.79
CA CYS A 111 3.09 -6.75 7.08
C CYS A 111 1.61 -6.35 6.98
N PHE A 112 1.08 -6.20 5.77
CA PHE A 112 -0.32 -5.90 5.57
C PHE A 112 -1.16 -7.16 5.84
N ARG A 113 -2.00 -7.12 6.87
CA ARG A 113 -2.89 -8.20 7.29
C ARG A 113 -4.33 -7.71 7.31
N PHE A 114 -5.24 -8.55 6.84
CA PHE A 114 -6.68 -8.26 6.85
C PHE A 114 -7.46 -9.56 7.07
N SER A 115 -8.73 -9.44 7.45
CA SER A 115 -9.61 -10.60 7.66
C SER A 115 -10.71 -10.67 6.60
N ILE A 116 -11.08 -11.89 6.22
CA ILE A 116 -12.33 -12.16 5.50
C ILE A 116 -13.31 -12.84 6.45
N GLU A 117 -14.51 -12.29 6.54
CA GLU A 117 -15.55 -12.74 7.47
C GLU A 117 -16.88 -12.98 6.73
N ASP A 118 -17.63 -13.98 7.18
CA ASP A 118 -19.01 -14.18 6.74
C ASP A 118 -19.93 -13.23 7.53
N PRO A 119 -20.68 -12.32 6.88
CA PRO A 119 -21.63 -11.46 7.57
C PRO A 119 -22.85 -12.21 8.12
N GLN A 120 -22.98 -13.53 7.86
CA GLN A 120 -24.06 -14.42 8.33
C GLN A 120 -25.45 -13.87 8.01
N LYS A 121 -25.62 -13.35 6.79
CA LYS A 121 -26.91 -12.83 6.29
C LYS A 121 -27.84 -13.99 5.95
N GLU A 122 -29.15 -13.82 6.21
CA GLU A 122 -30.17 -14.81 5.87
C GLU A 122 -30.26 -15.06 4.37
N ASN A 123 -30.17 -13.99 3.55
CA ASN A 123 -30.12 -14.08 2.10
C ASN A 123 -28.80 -13.49 1.57
N PRO A 124 -27.83 -14.34 1.16
CA PRO A 124 -26.54 -13.88 0.64
C PRO A 124 -26.66 -13.10 -0.68
N ASP A 125 -27.63 -13.45 -1.53
CA ASP A 125 -27.82 -12.85 -2.86
C ASP A 125 -28.31 -11.39 -2.78
N GLU A 126 -28.85 -10.98 -1.62
CA GLU A 126 -29.29 -9.61 -1.37
C GLU A 126 -28.18 -8.70 -0.81
N SER A 127 -27.00 -9.26 -0.49
CA SER A 127 -25.88 -8.51 0.08
C SER A 127 -24.71 -8.46 -0.88
N SER A 128 -24.25 -7.25 -1.22
CA SER A 128 -22.93 -7.08 -1.85
C SER A 128 -21.82 -7.20 -0.81
N PRO A 129 -20.59 -7.59 -1.21
CA PRO A 129 -19.43 -7.50 -0.34
C PRO A 129 -19.19 -6.06 0.13
N TYR A 130 -18.84 -5.90 1.40
CA TYR A 130 -18.55 -4.59 2.00
C TYR A 130 -17.38 -4.70 2.96
N VAL A 131 -16.84 -3.55 3.39
CA VAL A 131 -15.62 -3.51 4.22
C VAL A 131 -15.81 -2.69 5.48
N SER A 132 -15.06 -3.06 6.52
CA SER A 132 -14.77 -2.20 7.66
C SER A 132 -13.32 -1.75 7.55
N THR A 133 -13.07 -0.62 6.88
CA THR A 133 -11.72 -0.12 6.58
C THR A 133 -10.85 0.05 7.82
N CYS A 134 -11.41 0.60 8.91
CA CYS A 134 -10.71 0.80 10.18
C CYS A 134 -10.24 -0.50 10.85
N ARG A 135 -10.87 -1.64 10.54
CA ARG A 135 -10.55 -2.96 11.09
C ARG A 135 -9.88 -3.87 10.06
N LEU A 136 -9.75 -3.43 8.81
CA LEU A 136 -9.29 -4.23 7.68
C LEU A 136 -10.06 -5.57 7.59
N ILE A 137 -11.39 -5.48 7.60
CA ILE A 137 -12.28 -6.63 7.44
C ILE A 137 -13.03 -6.51 6.11
N LEU A 138 -12.96 -7.57 5.30
CA LEU A 138 -13.83 -7.79 4.15
C LEU A 138 -14.97 -8.73 4.56
N TYR A 139 -16.19 -8.23 4.52
CA TYR A 139 -17.39 -9.05 4.68
C TYR A 139 -17.77 -9.63 3.33
N LEU A 140 -17.64 -10.96 3.22
CA LEU A 140 -17.92 -11.70 2.01
C LEU A 140 -19.11 -12.63 2.30
N PRO A 141 -20.32 -12.32 1.79
CA PRO A 141 -21.48 -13.20 1.90
C PRO A 141 -21.23 -14.58 1.28
N ARG A 142 -21.77 -15.62 1.91
CA ARG A 142 -21.54 -17.01 1.52
C ARG A 142 -22.41 -17.48 0.37
#